data_AF-A0A1Y4EZQ0-F1
#
_entry.id   AF-A0A1Y4EZQ0-F1
#
_cell.length_a   1.000
_cell.length_b   1.000
_cell.length_c   1.000
_cell.angle_alpha   90.00
_cell.angle_beta   90.00
_cell.angle_gamma   90.00
#
_symmetry.space_group_name_H-M   'P 1'
#
loop_
_entity.id
_entity.type
_entity.pdbx_description
1 polymer ?
#
loop_
_entity_poly.entity_id
_entity_poly.type
_entity_poly.pdbx_seq_one_letter_code
_entity_poly.pdbx_strand_id
1 'polypeptide(L)' 'MYTYKVVKEDWNGAQAKRSRRITRNKPLVVGGLYVHLGKGFPGAYRVLELLEKEENGYEEK' A
#
# COMPACT_ATOMS: atom_id res chain seq x y z
N MET A 1 7.20 -0.94 -10.85
CA MET A 1 6.94 -1.32 -9.44
C MET A 1 6.17 -0.21 -8.74
N TYR A 2 5.31 -0.51 -7.75
CA TYR A 2 4.50 0.50 -7.03
C TYR A 2 4.86 0.54 -5.55
N THR A 3 5.18 1.71 -5.01
CA THR A 3 5.41 1.92 -3.57
C THR A 3 4.27 2.74 -2.98
N TYR A 4 3.67 2.25 -1.90
CA TYR A 4 2.55 2.87 -1.21
C TYR A 4 2.89 3.19 0.23
N LYS A 5 2.22 4.20 0.78
CA LYS A 5 2.11 4.39 2.23
C LYS A 5 0.83 3.73 2.72
N VAL A 6 0.99 2.90 3.74
CA VAL A 6 -0.11 2.18 4.39
C VAL A 6 -0.14 2.49 5.88
N VAL A 7 -1.31 2.43 6.49
CA VAL A 7 -1.48 2.52 7.93
C VAL A 7 -2.24 1.29 8.41
N LYS A 8 -1.88 0.76 9.57
CA LYS A 8 -2.65 -0.33 10.16
C LYS A 8 -4.00 0.22 10.60
N GLU A 9 -5.07 -0.49 10.31
CA GLU A 9 -6.42 -0.09 10.66
C GLU A 9 -7.16 -1.27 11.30
N ASP A 10 -7.84 -1.02 12.40
CA ASP A 10 -8.65 -2.03 13.08
C ASP A 10 -10.07 -2.07 12.51
N TRP A 11 -10.82 -3.13 12.83
CA TRP A 11 -12.19 -3.35 12.33
C TRP A 11 -13.19 -2.24 12.67
N ASN A 12 -12.87 -1.41 13.67
CA ASN A 12 -13.66 -0.25 14.08
C ASN A 12 -13.30 1.03 13.31
N GLY A 13 -12.41 0.94 12.31
CA GLY A 13 -11.93 2.08 11.52
C GLY A 13 -10.85 2.93 12.20
N ALA A 14 -10.38 2.51 13.38
CA ALA A 14 -9.30 3.20 14.08
C ALA A 14 -7.95 2.96 13.39
N GLN A 15 -7.26 4.04 13.05
CA GLN A 15 -5.94 3.99 12.41
C GLN A 15 -4.82 4.07 13.43
N ALA A 16 -3.80 3.23 13.25
CA ALA A 16 -2.59 3.28 14.03
C ALA A 16 -1.82 4.58 13.78
N LYS A 17 -1.07 5.04 14.79
CA LYS A 17 -0.31 6.30 14.70
C LYS A 17 0.83 6.27 13.67
N ARG A 18 1.39 5.10 13.37
CA ARG A 18 2.56 4.95 12.49
C ARG A 18 2.16 4.38 11.14
N SER A 19 2.46 5.12 10.06
CA SER A 19 2.42 4.61 8.70
C SER A 19 3.66 3.80 8.33
N ARG A 20 3.54 2.91 7.34
CA ARG A 20 4.62 2.07 6.79
C ARG A 20 4.64 2.19 5.26
N ARG A 21 5.76 1.87 4.64
CA ARG A 21 5.88 1.77 3.18
C ARG A 21 5.77 0.31 2.75
N ILE A 22 5.08 0.06 1.66
CA ILE A 22 4.99 -1.28 1.05
C ILE A 22 5.17 -1.18 -0.46
N THR A 23 5.89 -2.13 -1.03
CA THR A 23 6.20 -2.16 -2.44
C THR A 23 5.54 -3.38 -3.10
N ARG A 24 4.81 -3.18 -4.19
CA ARG A 24 4.04 -4.22 -4.87
C ARG A 24 4.25 -4.15 -6.38
N ASN A 25 4.27 -5.33 -7.01
CA ASN A 25 4.36 -5.45 -8.47
C ASN A 25 3.01 -5.20 -9.14
N LYS A 26 1.91 -5.42 -8.41
CA LYS A 26 0.55 -5.15 -8.86
C LYS A 26 0.03 -3.89 -8.17
N PRO A 27 -0.76 -3.07 -8.87
CA PRO A 27 -1.33 -1.86 -8.29
C PRO A 27 -2.33 -2.21 -7.17
N LEU A 28 -2.29 -1.42 -6.10
CA LEU A 28 -3.29 -1.39 -5.04
C LEU A 28 -4.18 -0.16 -5.19
N VAL A 29 -5.40 -0.25 -4.68
CA VAL A 29 -6.37 0.85 -4.66
C VAL A 29 -6.08 1.75 -3.47
N VAL A 30 -5.87 3.05 -3.72
CA VAL A 30 -5.75 4.07 -2.66
C VAL A 30 -7.08 4.18 -1.92
N GLY A 31 -7.04 4.19 -0.59
CA GLY A 31 -8.21 4.09 0.29
C GLY A 31 -8.67 2.65 0.56
N GLY A 32 -8.15 1.66 -0.16
CA GLY A 32 -8.49 0.25 0.04
C GLY A 32 -7.92 -0.32 1.34
N LEU A 33 -8.72 -1.15 2.03
CA LEU A 33 -8.33 -1.88 3.23
C LEU A 33 -7.95 -3.32 2.87
N TYR A 34 -6.72 -3.72 3.17
CA TYR A 34 -6.17 -5.02 2.83
C TYR A 34 -5.76 -5.78 4.07
N VAL A 35 -6.32 -6.99 4.25
CA VAL A 35 -6.05 -7.86 5.42
C VAL A 35 -4.83 -8.75 5.20
N HIS A 36 -4.46 -8.99 3.95
CA HIS A 36 -3.37 -9.91 3.61
C HIS A 36 -2.37 -9.24 2.66
N LEU A 37 -1.70 -8.21 3.17
CA LEU A 37 -0.57 -7.61 2.49
C LEU A 37 0.69 -8.50 2.54
N GLY A 38 0.67 -9.67 3.17
CA GLY A 38 1.81 -10.62 3.17
C GLY A 38 2.81 -10.39 4.30
N LYS A 39 3.97 -11.05 4.21
CA LYS A 39 4.97 -11.11 5.28
C LYS A 39 5.40 -9.70 5.73
N GLY A 40 5.36 -9.46 7.04
CA GLY A 40 5.72 -8.17 7.66
C GLY A 40 4.54 -7.22 7.88
N PHE A 41 3.34 -7.53 7.37
CA PHE A 41 2.13 -6.72 7.52
C PHE A 41 0.99 -7.55 8.13
N PRO A 42 1.04 -7.88 9.44
CA PRO A 42 -0.02 -8.63 10.10
C PRO A 42 -1.25 -7.75 10.40
N GLY A 43 -2.43 -8.24 10.02
CA GLY A 43 -3.71 -7.55 10.23
C GLY A 43 -4.14 -6.71 9.03
N ALA A 44 -5.10 -5.81 9.23
CA ALA A 44 -5.65 -4.97 8.18
C ALA A 44 -4.88 -3.64 8.04
N TYR A 45 -4.66 -3.24 6.79
CA TYR A 45 -3.92 -2.05 6.44
C TYR A 45 -4.65 -1.26 5.36
N ARG A 46 -4.86 0.03 5.61
CA ARG A 46 -5.43 0.95 4.63
C ARG A 46 -4.33 1.61 3.82
N VAL A 47 -4.49 1.62 2.50
CA VAL A 47 -3.61 2.35 1.59
C VAL A 47 -3.97 3.83 1.66
N LEU A 48 -3.01 4.68 2.05
CA LEU A 48 -3.24 6.12 2.18
C LEU A 48 -2.88 6.87 0.91
N GLU A 49 -1.72 6.56 0.33
CA GLU A 49 -1.20 7.25 -0.84
C GLU A 49 -0.26 6.33 -1.63
N LEU A 50 -0.23 6.53 -2.95
CA LEU A 50 0.82 6.02 -3.83
C LEU A 50 2.00 6.99 -3.76
N LEU A 51 3.17 6.49 -3.37
CA LEU A 51 4.38 7.31 -3.23
C LEU A 51 5.19 7.31 -4.52
N GLU A 52 5.42 6.13 -5.11
CA GLU A 52 6.24 5.97 -6.31
C GLU A 52 5.58 4.95 -7.25
N LYS A 53 5.57 5.27 -8.54
CA LYS A 53 5.28 4.32 -9.62
C LYS A 53 6.51 4.29 -10.51
N GLU A 54 7.26 3.21 -10.39
CA GLU A 54 8.31 2.88 -11.36
C GLU A 54 7.64 2.24 -12.57
N GLU A 55 7.42 3.05 -13.59
CA GLU A 55 7.05 2.60 -14.92
C GLU A 55 8.37 2.20 -15.59
N ASN A 56 8.57 0.90 -15.85
CA ASN A 56 9.67 0.50 -16.73
C ASN A 56 9.35 1.12 -18.07
N GLY A 57 9.99 2.26 -18.37
CA GLY A 57 9.81 2.99 -19.61
C GLY A 57 10.13 2.08 -20.78
N TYR A 58 9.09 1.62 -21.46
CA TYR A 58 9.18 1.48 -22.90
C TYR A 58 8.87 2.87 -23.44
N GLU A 59 9.93 3.63 -23.73
CA GLU A 59 9.82 4.72 -24.69
C GLU A 59 9.29 4.09 -25.99
N GLU A 60 8.03 4.35 -26.33
CA GLU A 60 7.59 4.21 -27.71
C GLU A 60 8.40 5.23 -28.53
N LYS A 61 9.22 4.70 -29.44
CA LYS A 61 10.02 5.43 -30.43
C LYS A 61 9.17 6.26 -31.38
#